data_AF-A0A087HRI7-F1
#
_entry.id   AF-A0A087HRI7-F1
#
_cell.length_a   1.000
_cell.length_b   1.000
_cell.length_c   1.000
_cell.angle_alpha   90.00
_cell.angle_beta   90.00
_cell.angle_gamma   90.00
#
_symmetry.space_group_name_H-M   'P 1'
#
loop_
_entity.id
_entity.type
_entity.pdbx_description
1 polymer ?
#
loop_
_entity_poly.entity_id
_entity_poly.type
_entity_poly.pdbx_seq_one_letter_code
_entity_poly.pdbx_strand_id
1 'polypeptide(L)'
;MLTMFCYMVSCLGFKKRPLEACCGVGGEYNFTIDKECGYEGVSNCQNPSEYVNWDGYHLTEAAYWKMAQGILNGPYATPAFDWSCLEYYESVNKEYPFIK
;
A
#
# COMPACT_ATOMS: atom_id res chain seq x y z
N MET A 1 -10.69 21.68 2.03
CA MET A 1 -10.38 20.50 1.18
C MET A 1 -9.12 19.77 1.65
N LEU A 2 -7.97 20.43 1.87
CA LEU A 2 -6.74 19.76 2.35
C LEU A 2 -6.88 19.04 3.71
N THR A 3 -7.68 19.57 4.63
CA THR A 3 -7.93 18.94 5.93
C THR A 3 -8.65 17.59 5.82
N MET A 4 -9.50 17.39 4.81
CA MET A 4 -10.31 16.18 4.65
C MET A 4 -9.46 14.97 4.20
N PHE A 5 -8.44 15.20 3.36
CA PHE A 5 -7.47 14.17 2.98
C PHE A 5 -6.60 13.70 4.16
N CYS A 6 -6.20 14.62 5.04
CA CYS A 6 -5.35 14.30 6.21
C CYS A 6 -6.11 13.44 7.25
N TYR A 7 -7.40 13.69 7.44
CA TYR A 7 -8.25 12.84 8.28
C TYR A 7 -8.43 11.43 7.70
N MET A 8 -8.59 11.31 6.38
CA MET A 8 -8.76 10.00 5.74
C MET A 8 -7.53 9.10 5.88
N VAL A 9 -6.33 9.65 5.67
CA VAL A 9 -5.06 8.91 5.81
C VAL A 9 -4.84 8.41 7.24
N SER A 10 -5.14 9.25 8.24
CA SER A 10 -4.97 8.86 9.64
C SER A 10 -6.03 7.86 10.11
N CYS A 11 -7.26 7.91 9.59
CA CYS A 11 -8.27 6.86 9.80
C CYS A 11 -7.84 5.50 9.23
N LEU A 12 -6.96 5.48 8.23
CA LEU A 12 -6.39 4.26 7.68
C LEU A 12 -5.22 3.72 8.51
N GLY A 13 -4.83 4.39 9.60
CA GLY A 13 -3.72 3.96 10.48
C GLY A 13 -2.34 4.46 10.07
N PHE A 14 -2.27 5.41 9.12
CA PHE A 14 -1.02 6.05 8.74
C PHE A 14 -0.74 7.34 9.53
N LYS A 15 0.52 7.75 9.59
CA LYS A 15 0.91 9.04 10.15
C LYS A 15 0.25 10.19 9.39
N LYS A 16 0.05 11.31 10.09
CA LYS A 16 -0.56 12.56 9.56
C LYS A 16 0.26 13.24 8.47
N ARG A 17 1.42 12.69 8.09
CA ARG A 17 2.30 13.17 7.01
C ARG A 17 2.39 12.10 5.91
N PRO A 18 1.33 11.91 5.10
CA PRO A 18 1.29 10.86 4.07
C PRO A 18 2.39 10.96 3.02
N LEU A 19 2.88 12.16 2.75
CA LEU A 19 3.89 12.40 1.71
C LEU A 19 5.33 12.15 2.19
N GLU A 20 5.56 12.11 3.51
CA GLU A 20 6.88 11.84 4.07
C GLU A 20 7.25 10.38 3.80
N ALA A 21 8.43 10.15 3.21
CA ALA A 21 8.95 8.82 2.91
C ALA A 21 9.51 8.15 4.17
N CYS A 22 9.22 6.86 4.34
CA CYS A 22 9.80 6.07 5.43
C CYS A 22 11.31 5.93 5.29
N CYS A 23 11.81 5.72 4.08
CA CYS A 23 13.19 5.55 3.74
C CYS A 23 13.65 6.73 2.89
N GLY A 24 14.74 7.37 3.30
CA GLY A 24 15.23 8.57 2.66
C GLY A 24 15.98 9.46 3.64
N VAL A 25 16.40 10.61 3.15
CA VAL A 25 17.16 11.59 3.93
C VAL A 25 16.85 12.99 3.46
N GLY A 26 16.68 13.92 4.42
CA GLY A 26 16.57 15.35 4.15
C GLY A 26 15.30 15.78 3.41
N GLY A 27 15.18 17.08 3.15
CA GLY A 27 14.01 17.65 2.46
C GLY A 27 12.72 17.63 3.30
N GLU A 28 11.65 18.22 2.75
CA GLU A 28 10.33 18.30 3.42
C GLU A 28 9.64 16.93 3.52
N TYR A 29 9.90 16.04 2.56
CA TYR A 29 9.27 14.73 2.44
C TYR A 29 10.19 13.57 2.81
N ASN A 30 11.28 13.84 3.54
CA ASN A 30 12.33 12.87 3.83
C ASN A 30 12.87 12.19 2.56
N PHE A 31 13.05 12.96 1.49
CA PHE A 31 13.48 12.49 0.17
C PHE A 31 14.37 13.53 -0.48
N THR A 32 15.50 13.07 -1.04
CA THR A 32 16.47 13.89 -1.77
C THR A 32 16.87 13.14 -3.04
N ILE A 33 16.73 13.81 -4.21
CA ILE A 33 17.19 13.27 -5.49
C ILE A 33 18.70 13.00 -5.42
N ASP A 34 19.15 11.91 -6.04
CA ASP A 34 20.54 11.42 -6.01
C ASP A 34 21.03 10.91 -4.63
N LYS A 35 20.10 10.77 -3.68
CA LYS A 35 20.30 10.11 -2.37
C LYS A 35 19.13 9.20 -2.04
N GLU A 36 18.82 8.31 -2.98
CA GLU A 36 17.74 7.34 -2.84
C GLU A 36 18.04 6.27 -1.79
N CYS A 37 17.02 5.50 -1.42
CA CYS A 37 17.20 4.35 -0.56
C CYS A 37 18.27 3.38 -1.08
N GLY A 38 19.19 3.00 -0.18
CA GLY A 38 20.35 2.17 -0.50
C GLY A 38 21.65 2.96 -0.67
N TYR A 39 21.59 4.30 -0.81
CA TYR A 39 22.78 5.14 -0.76
C TYR A 39 23.32 5.29 0.67
N GLU A 40 24.62 5.58 0.79
CA GLU A 40 25.26 5.81 2.09
C GLU A 40 24.64 7.01 2.82
N GLY A 41 24.37 6.84 4.12
CA GLY A 41 23.76 7.88 4.95
C GLY A 41 22.24 8.01 4.78
N VAL A 42 21.61 7.15 3.99
CA VAL A 42 20.15 7.05 3.88
C VAL A 42 19.64 5.97 4.84
N SER A 43 18.67 6.31 5.68
CA SER A 43 18.09 5.38 6.65
C SER A 43 16.59 5.20 6.42
N ASN A 44 16.02 4.17 7.04
CA ASN A 44 14.59 3.91 7.04
C ASN A 44 13.97 4.15 8.42
N CYS A 45 12.66 4.38 8.39
CA CYS A 45 11.85 4.53 9.58
C CYS A 45 11.69 3.19 10.31
N GLN A 46 11.43 3.26 11.62
CA GLN A 46 11.34 2.06 12.46
C GLN A 46 10.13 1.16 12.14
N ASN A 47 9.01 1.75 11.69
CA ASN A 47 7.78 1.01 11.38
C ASN A 47 7.21 1.46 10.02
N PRO A 48 7.54 0.76 8.92
CA PRO A 48 7.05 1.09 7.58
C PRO A 48 5.52 1.02 7.44
N SER A 49 4.83 0.25 8.30
CA SER A 49 3.37 0.09 8.23
C SER A 49 2.59 1.35 8.62
N GLU A 50 3.25 2.32 9.26
CA GLU A 50 2.67 3.62 9.61
C GLU A 50 2.84 4.69 8.53
N TYR A 51 3.55 4.38 7.44
CA TYR A 51 3.84 5.32 6.35
C TYR A 51 3.09 4.92 5.08
N VAL A 52 2.70 5.93 4.29
CA VAL A 52 2.12 5.70 2.95
C VAL A 52 3.24 5.55 1.92
N ASN A 53 4.23 6.46 1.95
CA ASN A 53 5.35 6.50 1.04
C ASN A 53 6.55 5.73 1.60
N TRP A 54 7.18 4.88 0.77
CA TRP A 54 8.40 4.16 1.11
C TRP A 54 9.65 5.01 0.86
N ASP A 55 9.95 5.41 -0.37
CA ASP A 55 11.27 5.95 -0.78
C ASP A 55 11.22 7.25 -1.59
N GLY A 56 10.07 7.93 -1.62
CA GLY A 56 9.80 9.08 -2.47
C GLY A 56 9.14 8.71 -3.81
N TYR A 57 9.27 7.46 -4.26
CA TYR A 57 8.72 6.98 -5.54
C TYR A 57 7.64 5.92 -5.36
N HIS A 58 7.85 5.01 -4.41
CA HIS A 58 7.01 3.84 -4.17
C HIS A 58 6.19 3.97 -2.89
N LEU A 59 5.06 3.26 -2.84
CA LEU A 59 4.27 3.12 -1.62
C LEU A 59 4.81 1.98 -0.75
N THR A 60 4.51 2.04 0.55
CA THR A 60 4.81 0.95 1.48
C THR A 60 3.91 -0.27 1.20
N GLU A 61 4.34 -1.43 1.68
CA GLU A 61 3.53 -2.65 1.64
C GLU A 61 2.15 -2.43 2.28
N ALA A 62 2.08 -1.76 3.43
CA ALA A 62 0.83 -1.49 4.13
C ALA A 62 -0.12 -0.61 3.29
N ALA A 63 0.42 0.35 2.52
CA ALA A 63 -0.37 1.16 1.59
C ALA A 63 -0.88 0.33 0.42
N TYR A 64 -0.04 -0.47 -0.22
CA TYR A 64 -0.47 -1.40 -1.27
C TYR A 64 -1.52 -2.38 -0.79
N TRP A 65 -1.35 -2.96 0.40
CA TRP A 65 -2.32 -3.87 1.01
C TRP A 65 -3.69 -3.21 1.18
N LYS A 66 -3.74 -2.00 1.73
CA LYS A 66 -5.02 -1.28 1.93
C LYS A 66 -5.68 -0.91 0.60
N MET A 67 -4.90 -0.52 -0.41
CA MET A 67 -5.44 -0.28 -1.75
C MET A 67 -6.02 -1.56 -2.36
N ALA A 68 -5.28 -2.67 -2.30
CA ALA A 68 -5.75 -3.96 -2.80
C ALA A 68 -7.04 -4.40 -2.08
N GLN A 69 -7.09 -4.29 -0.75
CA GLN A 69 -8.30 -4.57 0.03
C GLN A 69 -9.48 -3.70 -0.38
N GLY A 70 -9.23 -2.41 -0.64
CA GLY A 70 -10.25 -1.50 -1.13
C GLY A 70 -10.81 -1.89 -2.50
N ILE A 71 -9.94 -2.33 -3.42
CA ILE A 71 -10.35 -2.74 -4.78
C ILE A 71 -11.09 -4.08 -4.74
N LEU A 72 -10.55 -5.05 -4.01
CA LEU A 72 -11.03 -6.43 -4.03
C LEU A 72 -12.26 -6.65 -3.15
N ASN A 73 -12.34 -5.96 -2.00
CA ASN A 73 -13.36 -6.19 -0.98
C ASN A 73 -14.15 -4.93 -0.63
N GLY A 74 -13.78 -3.79 -1.19
CA GLY A 74 -14.42 -2.50 -0.94
C GLY A 74 -15.17 -1.97 -2.15
N PRO A 75 -15.70 -0.73 -2.05
CA PRO A 75 -16.50 -0.11 -3.10
C PRO A 75 -15.66 0.54 -4.22
N TYR A 76 -14.35 0.29 -4.27
CA TYR A 76 -13.42 1.04 -5.12
C TYR A 76 -13.15 0.38 -6.49
N ALA A 77 -13.92 -0.65 -6.86
CA ALA A 77 -13.96 -1.23 -8.20
C ALA A 77 -15.36 -1.09 -8.80
N THR A 78 -15.45 -0.85 -10.11
CA THR A 78 -16.73 -0.81 -10.83
C THR A 78 -16.61 -1.58 -12.16
N PRO A 79 -17.32 -2.72 -12.31
CA PRO A 79 -18.15 -3.38 -11.30
C PRO A 79 -17.31 -3.82 -10.08
N ALA A 80 -17.98 -4.07 -8.94
CA ALA A 80 -17.31 -4.60 -7.77
C ALA A 80 -16.61 -5.93 -8.13
N PHE A 81 -15.48 -6.20 -7.47
CA PHE A 81 -14.74 -7.43 -7.73
C PHE A 81 -15.60 -8.64 -7.35
N ASP A 82 -15.72 -9.58 -8.27
CA ASP A 82 -16.52 -10.79 -8.08
C ASP A 82 -15.60 -11.99 -7.82
N TRP A 83 -15.72 -12.55 -6.63
CA TRP A 83 -14.96 -13.74 -6.21
C TRP A 83 -15.56 -15.05 -6.72
N SER A 84 -16.74 -15.02 -7.36
CA SER A 84 -17.46 -16.21 -7.80
C SER A 84 -16.64 -17.12 -8.73
N CYS A 85 -15.80 -16.55 -9.61
CA CYS A 85 -14.94 -17.33 -10.50
C CYS A 85 -13.86 -18.13 -9.74
N LEU A 86 -13.34 -17.59 -8.64
CA LEU A 86 -12.34 -18.26 -7.80
C LEU A 86 -12.98 -19.35 -6.95
N GLU A 87 -14.15 -19.08 -6.37
CA GLU A 87 -14.92 -20.09 -5.64
C GLU A 87 -15.32 -21.26 -6.55
N TYR A 88 -15.72 -20.96 -7.79
CA TYR A 88 -15.98 -21.96 -8.81
C TYR A 88 -14.73 -22.79 -9.13
N TYR A 89 -13.58 -22.15 -9.38
CA TYR A 89 -12.33 -22.87 -9.65
C TYR A 89 -11.89 -23.75 -8.47
N GLU A 90 -12.02 -23.28 -7.23
CA GLU A 90 -11.72 -24.07 -6.03
C GLU A 90 -12.69 -25.24 -5.84
N SER A 91 -13.98 -25.05 -6.16
CA SER A 91 -14.96 -26.14 -6.14
C SER A 91 -14.62 -27.23 -7.16
N VAL A 92 -14.25 -26.83 -8.39
CA VAL A 92 -13.85 -27.76 -9.46
C VAL A 92 -12.58 -28.52 -9.10
N ASN A 93 -11.57 -27.85 -8.52
CA ASN A 93 -10.33 -28.53 -8.10
C ASN A 93 -10.53 -29.49 -6.92
N LYS A 94 -11.47 -29.19 -6.01
CA LYS A 94 -11.84 -30.10 -4.93
C LYS A 94 -12.57 -31.34 -5.46
N GLU A 95 -13.40 -31.17 -6.49
CA GLU A 95 -14.15 -32.26 -7.12
C GLU A 95 -13.27 -33.13 -8.05
N TYR A 96 -12.26 -32.54 -8.70
CA TYR A 96 -11.37 -33.23 -9.65
C TYR A 96 -9.87 -32.95 -9.36
N PRO A 97 -9.28 -33.58 -8.32
CA PRO A 97 -7.91 -33.30 -7.90
C PRO A 97 -6.80 -33.75 -8.88
N PHE A 98 -7.16 -34.48 -9.95
CA PHE A 98 -6.21 -35.09 -10.91
C PHE A 98 -6.03 -34.30 -12.22
N ILE A 99 -6.66 -33.13 -12.39
CA ILE A 99 -6.38 -32.23 -13.51
C ILE A 99 -5.28 -31.24 -13.07
N LYS A 100 -4.04 -31.73 -13.03
CA LYS A 100 -2.80 -30.94 -13.02
C LYS A 100 -1.79 -31.57 -13.96
#